data_AF-A0A8J6BF37-F1
#
_entry.id   AF-A0A8J6BF37-F1
#
_cell.length_a   1.000
_cell.length_b   1.000
_cell.length_c   1.000
_cell.angle_alpha   90.00
_cell.angle_beta   90.00
_cell.angle_gamma   90.00
#
_symmetry.space_group_name_H-M   'P 1'
#
loop_
_entity.id
_entity.type
_entity.pdbx_description
1 polymer ?
#
loop_
_entity_poly.entity_id
_entity_poly.type
_entity_poly.pdbx_seq_one_letter_code
_entity_poly.pdbx_strand_id
1 'polypeptide(L)'
;MIALMQETHFQYTKIPSCKSRYYTTWHHNPHPTRKAGGISVVIHKQLPHQLISTEKDTERQYLLLKNQISNEILTIANICFTNQDQKRFGVRMLGVW
;
A
#
# COMPACT_ATOMS: atom_id res chain seq x y z
N MET A 1 -3.16 -5.13 14.15
CA MET A 1 -2.79 -5.89 12.94
C MET A 1 -2.81 -4.97 11.73
N ILE A 2 -1.81 -5.05 10.87
CA ILE A 2 -1.72 -4.34 9.59
C ILE A 2 -1.73 -5.42 8.51
N ALA A 3 -2.53 -5.28 7.46
CA ALA A 3 -2.51 -6.19 6.33
C ALA A 3 -2.10 -5.46 5.04
N LEU A 4 -1.21 -6.11 4.30
CA LEU A 4 -0.63 -5.64 3.05
C LEU A 4 -1.19 -6.51 1.93
N MET A 5 -1.88 -5.89 0.98
CA MET A 5 -2.49 -6.58 -0.16
C MET A 5 -1.87 -6.06 -1.45
N GLN A 6 -1.50 -6.97 -2.33
CA GLN A 6 -1.03 -6.69 -3.69
C GLN A 6 -1.99 -7.30 -4.72
N GLU A 7 -1.86 -6.88 -5.98
CA GLU A 7 -2.70 -7.35 -7.09
C GLU A 7 -4.20 -7.23 -6.76
N THR A 8 -4.61 -6.13 -6.13
CA THR A 8 -6.01 -5.95 -5.71
C THR A 8 -6.97 -5.77 -6.88
N HIS A 9 -6.45 -5.34 -8.04
CA HIS A 9 -7.17 -5.11 -9.29
C HIS A 9 -8.33 -4.12 -9.12
N PHE A 10 -8.24 -3.24 -8.13
CA PHE A 10 -9.19 -2.16 -7.93
C PHE A 10 -8.95 -1.05 -8.96
N GLN A 11 -10.04 -0.40 -9.34
CA GLN A 11 -10.04 0.83 -10.14
C GLN A 11 -10.50 1.99 -9.25
N TYR A 12 -10.02 3.23 -9.43
CA TYR A 12 -10.40 4.38 -8.58
C TYR A 12 -11.92 4.53 -8.40
N THR A 13 -12.69 4.37 -9.46
CA THR A 13 -14.16 4.49 -9.43
C THR A 13 -14.88 3.25 -8.90
N LYS A 14 -14.15 2.15 -8.72
CA LYS A 14 -14.68 0.83 -8.32
C LYS A 14 -13.82 0.19 -7.24
N ILE A 15 -13.37 0.99 -6.27
CA ILE A 15 -12.81 0.44 -5.03
C ILE A 15 -14.00 -0.14 -4.25
N PRO A 16 -13.96 -1.43 -3.88
CA PRO A 16 -15.04 -1.99 -3.07
C PRO A 16 -15.15 -1.15 -1.79
N SER A 17 -16.37 -0.81 -1.39
CA SER A 17 -16.60 -0.20 -0.09
C SER A 17 -16.37 -1.29 0.97
N CYS A 18 -15.10 -1.55 1.26
CA CYS A 18 -14.70 -2.60 2.19
C CYS A 18 -15.07 -2.18 3.62
N LYS A 19 -16.33 -2.37 3.99
CA LYS A 19 -16.84 -2.14 5.35
C LYS A 19 -16.44 -3.29 6.27
N SER A 20 -15.14 -3.54 6.39
CA SER A 20 -14.68 -4.51 7.38
C SER A 20 -14.92 -3.97 8.79
N ARG A 21 -15.63 -4.73 9.63
CA ARG A 21 -15.83 -4.38 11.05
C ARG A 21 -14.53 -4.30 11.85
N TYR A 22 -13.43 -4.79 11.29
CA TYR A 22 -12.11 -4.91 11.90
C TYR A 22 -11.11 -3.92 11.34
N TYR A 23 -11.24 -3.55 10.07
CA TYR A 23 -10.32 -2.63 9.37
C TYR A 23 -11.09 -1.39 8.94
N THR A 24 -10.80 -0.27 9.60
CA THR A 24 -11.48 1.01 9.34
C THR A 24 -10.61 1.97 8.55
N THR A 25 -9.29 1.81 8.60
CA THR A 25 -8.35 2.64 7.85
C THR A 25 -7.83 1.88 6.64
N TRP A 26 -8.04 2.45 5.46
CA TRP A 26 -7.69 1.85 4.17
C TRP A 26 -6.90 2.85 3.34
N HIS A 27 -5.73 2.44 2.85
CA HIS A 27 -4.91 3.19 1.93
C HIS A 27 -4.75 2.40 0.63
N HIS A 28 -5.12 3.01 -0.48
CA HIS A 28 -5.11 2.37 -1.80
C HIS A 28 -4.21 3.11 -2.78
N ASN A 29 -3.59 2.34 -3.67
CA ASN A 29 -2.96 2.82 -4.89
C ASN A 29 -3.47 1.99 -6.10
N PRO A 30 -4.74 2.20 -6.53
CA PRO A 30 -5.35 1.46 -7.63
C PRO A 30 -4.94 2.03 -9.00
N HIS A 31 -5.22 1.31 -10.08
CA HIS A 31 -5.06 1.85 -11.42
C HIS A 31 -6.23 2.81 -11.76
N PRO A 32 -5.99 3.93 -12.46
CA PRO A 32 -7.03 4.94 -12.65
C PRO A 32 -8.21 4.49 -13.50
N THR A 33 -7.95 3.77 -14.59
CA THR A 33 -8.97 3.43 -15.58
C THR A 33 -9.20 1.94 -15.81
N ARG A 34 -8.36 1.05 -15.26
CA ARG A 34 -8.36 -0.40 -15.53
C ARG A 34 -8.31 -1.18 -14.22
N LYS A 35 -8.75 -2.43 -14.23
CA LYS A 35 -8.60 -3.39 -13.11
C LYS A 35 -7.30 -4.18 -13.29
N ALA A 36 -6.17 -3.55 -13.02
CA ALA A 36 -4.85 -4.16 -13.21
C ALA A 36 -3.89 -3.71 -12.11
N GLY A 37 -3.13 -4.66 -11.57
CA GLY A 37 -2.19 -4.41 -10.47
C GLY A 37 -2.90 -3.83 -9.24
N GLY A 38 -2.21 -2.95 -8.54
CA GLY A 38 -2.76 -2.17 -7.44
C GLY A 38 -2.39 -2.73 -6.07
N ILE A 39 -2.19 -1.80 -5.14
CA ILE A 39 -1.66 -2.08 -3.81
C ILE A 39 -2.57 -1.46 -2.77
N SER A 40 -2.73 -2.14 -1.63
CA SER A 40 -3.53 -1.62 -0.52
C SER A 40 -2.91 -1.98 0.82
N VAL A 41 -2.97 -1.03 1.75
CA VAL A 41 -2.61 -1.24 3.15
C VAL A 41 -3.83 -0.96 4.00
N VAL A 42 -4.16 -1.89 4.87
CA VAL A 42 -5.31 -1.77 5.78
C VAL A 42 -4.87 -1.94 7.22
N ILE A 43 -5.38 -1.07 8.09
CA ILE A 43 -4.98 -1.01 9.50
C ILE A 43 -6.18 -1.36 10.38
N HIS A 44 -5.98 -2.31 11.29
CA HIS A 44 -7.01 -2.77 12.21
C HIS A 44 -7.43 -1.64 13.16
N LYS A 45 -8.73 -1.52 13.43
CA LYS A 45 -9.32 -0.41 14.21
C LYS A 45 -8.77 -0.28 15.64
N GLN A 46 -8.32 -1.39 16.23
CA GLN A 46 -7.75 -1.41 17.59
C GLN A 46 -6.26 -1.08 17.62
N LEU A 47 -5.63 -0.80 16.48
CA LEU A 47 -4.24 -0.36 16.44
C LEU A 47 -4.22 1.18 16.43
N PRO A 48 -3.90 1.84 17.55
CA PRO A 48 -3.76 3.29 17.57
C PRO A 48 -2.60 3.67 16.66
N HIS A 49 -2.88 4.51 15.67
CA HIS A 49 -1.85 5.01 14.77
C HIS A 49 -2.20 6.43 14.34
N GLN A 50 -1.17 7.20 14.03
CA GLN A 50 -1.31 8.49 13.38
C GLN A 50 -0.52 8.44 12.08
N LEU A 51 -1.20 8.61 10.95
CA LEU A 51 -0.55 8.75 9.67
C LEU A 51 0.20 10.09 9.61
N ILE A 52 1.50 10.02 9.33
CA ILE A 52 2.38 11.18 9.17
C ILE A 52 2.48 11.56 7.69
N SER A 53 2.76 10.58 6.83
CA SER A 53 2.85 10.81 5.38
C SER A 53 2.55 9.55 4.58
N THR A 54 2.23 9.74 3.30
CA THR A 54 2.00 8.66 2.34
C THR A 54 2.78 8.93 1.07
N GLU A 55 3.50 7.93 0.59
CA GLU A 55 4.16 7.95 -0.71
C GLU A 55 3.56 6.86 -1.60
N LYS A 56 3.23 7.23 -2.85
CA LYS A 56 2.62 6.33 -3.82
C LYS A 56 3.41 6.37 -5.10
N ASP A 57 3.73 5.18 -5.59
CA ASP A 57 4.33 5.03 -6.90
C ASP A 57 3.33 5.28 -8.03
N THR A 58 3.77 5.94 -9.10
CA THR A 58 2.97 6.18 -10.30
C THR A 58 2.77 4.89 -11.10
N GLU A 59 3.69 3.94 -11.01
CA GLU A 59 3.58 2.62 -11.64
C GLU A 59 2.77 1.62 -10.81
N ARG A 60 2.38 2.02 -9.58
CA ARG A 60 1.58 1.26 -8.61
C ARG A 60 2.31 0.02 -8.08
N GLN A 61 3.64 0.07 -8.05
CA GLN A 61 4.49 -1.01 -7.54
C GLN A 61 4.79 -0.85 -6.06
N TYR A 62 4.56 0.31 -5.46
CA TYR A 62 4.58 0.45 -4.00
C TYR A 62 3.59 1.45 -3.42
N LEU A 63 3.37 1.32 -2.11
CA LEU A 63 2.68 2.24 -1.22
C LEU A 63 3.45 2.28 0.11
N LEU A 64 4.01 3.44 0.45
CA LEU A 64 4.69 3.66 1.73
C LEU A 64 3.82 4.51 2.64
N LEU A 65 3.63 4.08 3.89
CA LEU A 65 2.93 4.83 4.91
C LEU A 65 3.85 5.08 6.10
N LYS A 66 4.21 6.33 6.34
CA LYS A 66 4.90 6.73 7.57
C LYS A 66 3.86 6.95 8.66
N ASN A 67 3.96 6.20 9.75
CA ASN A 67 3.00 6.22 10.84
C ASN A 67 3.73 6.38 12.18
N GLN A 68 3.06 7.02 13.13
CA GLN A 68 3.38 6.87 14.54
C GLN A 68 2.47 5.80 15.12
N ILE A 69 3.04 4.75 15.72
CA ILE A 69 2.32 3.68 16.41
C ILE A 69 3.00 3.46 17.75
N SER A 70 2.26 3.57 18.85
CA SER A 70 2.79 3.39 20.22
C SER A 70 4.06 4.21 20.50
N ASN A 71 4.05 5.49 20.10
CA ASN A 71 5.17 6.45 20.19
C ASN A 71 6.40 6.19 19.30
N GLU A 72 6.39 5.12 18.51
CA GLU A 72 7.46 4.85 17.55
C GLU A 72 7.05 5.31 16.15
N ILE A 73 8.01 5.90 15.43
CA ILE A 73 7.84 6.24 14.02
C ILE A 73 8.27 5.04 13.19
N LEU A 74 7.33 4.46 12.45
CA LEU A 74 7.59 3.36 11.53
C LEU A 74 7.06 3.63 10.13
N THR A 75 7.78 3.12 9.14
CA THR A 75 7.36 3.15 7.74
C THR A 75 6.87 1.76 7.35
N ILE A 76 5.60 1.68 6.97
CA ILE A 76 5.01 0.47 6.39
C ILE A 76 5.27 0.53 4.90
N ALA A 77 6.03 -0.41 4.37
CA ALA A 77 6.27 -0.54 2.94
C ALA A 77 5.48 -1.73 2.37
N ASN A 78 4.54 -1.44 1.46
CA ASN A 78 3.88 -2.48 0.67
C ASN A 78 4.35 -2.37 -0.78
N ILE A 79 5.05 -3.41 -1.25
CA ILE A 79 5.73 -3.42 -2.54
C ILE A 79 5.23 -4.64 -3.32
N CYS A 80 4.87 -4.46 -4.58
CA CYS A 80 4.52 -5.50 -5.53
C CYS A 80 5.44 -5.39 -6.74
N PHE A 81 6.17 -6.45 -7.03
CA PHE A 81 6.97 -6.55 -8.25
C PHE A 81 6.13 -7.18 -9.36
N THR A 82 6.14 -6.57 -10.55
CA THR A 82 5.59 -7.24 -11.74
C THR A 82 6.45 -8.47 -12.06
N ASN A 83 5.85 -9.52 -12.63
CA ASN A 83 6.59 -10.74 -12.99
C ASN A 83 7.77 -10.49 -13.93
N GLN A 84 7.75 -9.39 -14.70
CA GLN A 84 8.81 -9.04 -15.65
C GLN A 84 9.92 -8.17 -15.05
N ASP A 85 9.68 -7.47 -13.93
CA ASP A 85 10.61 -6.45 -13.39
C ASP A 85 11.22 -6.77 -12.02
N GLN A 86 11.03 -7.99 -11.50
CA GLN A 86 11.52 -8.39 -10.17
C GLN A 86 13.00 -8.04 -9.91
N LYS A 87 13.87 -8.16 -10.94
CA LYS A 87 15.30 -7.86 -10.81
C LYS A 87 15.64 -6.37 -10.93
N ARG A 88 14.94 -5.61 -11.79
CA ARG A 88 15.26 -4.19 -12.04
C ARG A 88 14.74 -3.28 -10.94
N PHE A 89 13.56 -3.57 -10.40
CA PHE A 89 12.92 -2.69 -9.44
C PHE A 89 13.48 -2.86 -8.01
N GLY A 90 13.86 -4.08 -7.62
CA GLY A 90 14.52 -4.31 -6.33
C GLY A 90 15.82 -3.51 -6.16
N VAL A 91 16.58 -3.38 -7.26
CA VAL A 91 17.81 -2.59 -7.34
C VAL A 91 17.52 -1.07 -7.20
N ARG A 92 16.49 -0.56 -7.90
CA ARG A 92 16.02 0.83 -7.79
C ARG A 92 15.54 1.19 -6.37
N MET A 93 14.82 0.30 -5.70
CA MET A 93 14.30 0.53 -4.35
C MET A 93 15.39 0.52 -3.26
N LEU A 94 16.48 -0.23 -3.46
CA LEU A 94 17.60 -0.31 -2.52
C LEU A 94 18.68 0.76 -2.77
N GLY A 95 18.55 1.56 -3.82
CA GLY A 95 19.52 2.60 -4.18
C GLY A 95 20.88 2.05 -4.61
N VAL A 96 20.97 0.77 -4.95
CA VAL A 96 22.20 0.13 -5.44
C VAL A 96 22.20 0.28 -6.96
N TRP A 97 23.23 0.86 -7.55
CA TRP A 97 23.39 1.03 -9.00
C TRP A 97 24.29 -0.04 -9.57
#